data_AF-A0AB36SSK3-F1
#
_entry.id   AF-A0AB36SSK3-F1
#
_cell.length_a   1.000
_cell.length_b   1.000
_cell.length_c   1.000
_cell.angle_alpha   90.00
_cell.angle_beta   90.00
_cell.angle_gamma   90.00
#
_symmetry.space_group_name_H-M   'P 1'
#
loop_
_entity.id
_entity.type
_entity.pdbx_description
1 polymer ?
#
loop_
_entity_poly.entity_id
_entity_poly.type
_entity_poly.pdbx_seq_one_letter_code
_entity_poly.pdbx_strand_id
1 'polypeptide(L)'
;MEGATKDITQTINKNVYTYKQKLISSNLSNELSTVMPSEELGQKLSGNITKALSSLNIDSVQSSVKKTNNTDGFAATMIPFLIVLASWVGAMLMSLNLNIVATILKNTHGKWSIFLSRQVINIVVSVILAIITLLLMTLFNVKLNTSLFETWVFQTLVFFSFLSVTQMFIVLFGPAGMMFNIISLSVQLVTCGVIVPKALLSNFYQTVGSLFPGTYVADGYQTIIFGGGNLSHDMNILLCTSIITILIAMGRIMLQRNSKSESIKQTANR
;
A
#
# COMPACT_ATOMS: atom_id res chain seq x y z
N MET A 1 -15.65 1.84 8.34
CA MET A 1 -16.93 1.66 7.59
C MET A 1 -17.98 0.89 8.37
N GLU A 2 -17.63 -0.13 9.15
CA GLU A 2 -18.60 -0.93 9.93
C GLU A 2 -19.28 -0.16 11.06
N GLY A 3 -18.54 0.69 11.79
CA GLY A 3 -19.11 1.60 12.79
C GLY A 3 -20.13 2.57 12.20
N ALA A 4 -19.75 3.31 11.15
CA ALA A 4 -20.65 4.23 10.46
C ALA A 4 -21.91 3.53 9.91
N THR A 5 -21.79 2.29 9.44
CA THR A 5 -22.96 1.56 8.94
C THR A 5 -23.86 1.10 10.08
N LYS A 6 -23.29 0.63 11.20
CA LYS A 6 -24.04 0.28 12.40
C LYS A 6 -24.81 1.51 12.93
N ASP A 7 -24.16 2.66 12.97
CA ASP A 7 -24.76 3.92 13.40
C ASP A 7 -25.89 4.37 12.47
N ILE A 8 -25.70 4.29 11.15
CA ILE A 8 -26.76 4.61 10.16
C ILE A 8 -27.94 3.64 10.32
N THR A 9 -27.68 2.35 10.47
CA THR A 9 -28.71 1.32 10.63
C THR A 9 -29.51 1.53 11.91
N GLN A 10 -28.82 1.80 13.02
CA GLN A 10 -29.46 2.11 14.30
C GLN A 10 -30.28 3.41 14.23
N THR A 11 -29.76 4.44 13.55
CA THR A 11 -30.46 5.71 13.36
C THR A 11 -31.72 5.55 12.53
N ILE A 12 -31.64 4.78 11.44
CA ILE A 12 -32.81 4.47 10.60
C ILE A 12 -33.83 3.64 11.38
N ASN A 13 -33.41 2.58 12.08
CA ASN A 13 -34.32 1.76 12.89
C ASN A 13 -35.01 2.59 13.98
N LYS A 14 -34.28 3.49 14.65
CA LYS A 14 -34.84 4.42 15.65
C LYS A 14 -35.88 5.36 15.03
N ASN A 15 -35.60 5.94 13.87
CA ASN A 15 -36.50 6.88 13.21
C ASN A 15 -37.74 6.19 12.62
N VAL A 16 -37.59 5.00 12.05
CA VAL A 16 -38.72 4.19 11.55
C VAL A 16 -39.60 3.75 12.72
N TYR A 17 -38.99 3.36 13.85
CA TYR A 17 -39.71 3.00 15.06
C TYR A 17 -40.52 4.18 15.62
N THR A 18 -39.91 5.36 15.80
CA THR A 18 -40.63 6.54 16.31
C THR A 18 -41.74 7.00 15.38
N TYR A 19 -41.53 6.90 14.07
CA TYR A 19 -42.57 7.21 13.08
C TYR A 19 -43.74 6.23 13.17
N LYS A 20 -43.48 4.91 13.21
CA LYS A 20 -44.52 3.88 13.35
C LYS A 20 -45.28 4.03 14.68
N GLN A 21 -44.57 4.28 15.79
CA GLN A 21 -45.19 4.49 17.09
C GLN A 21 -46.12 5.71 17.06
N LYS A 22 -45.67 6.83 16.50
CA LYS A 22 -46.49 8.04 16.37
C LYS A 22 -47.75 7.79 15.53
N LEU A 23 -47.63 7.07 14.43
CA LEU A 23 -48.73 6.77 13.51
C LEU A 23 -49.73 5.77 14.11
N ILE A 24 -49.24 4.76 14.84
CA ILE A 24 -50.10 3.80 15.55
C ILE A 24 -50.80 4.49 16.73
N SER A 25 -50.09 5.28 17.54
CA SER A 25 -50.69 6.00 18.66
C SER A 25 -51.72 7.04 18.21
N SER A 26 -51.49 7.76 17.10
CA SER A 26 -52.46 8.73 16.57
C SER A 26 -53.71 8.05 16.01
N ASN A 27 -53.54 6.99 15.20
CA ASN A 27 -54.69 6.30 14.59
C ASN A 27 -55.46 5.48 15.61
N LEU A 28 -54.77 4.81 16.54
CA LEU A 28 -55.41 4.06 17.63
C LEU A 28 -56.20 5.00 18.55
N SER A 29 -55.64 6.17 18.91
CA SER A 29 -56.37 7.13 19.75
C SER A 29 -57.65 7.63 19.07
N ASN A 30 -57.61 7.87 17.76
CA ASN A 30 -58.76 8.33 16.98
C ASN A 30 -59.83 7.23 16.81
N GLU A 31 -59.43 6.00 16.52
CA GLU A 31 -60.35 4.86 16.39
C GLU A 31 -61.00 4.50 17.73
N LEU A 32 -60.21 4.43 18.81
CA LEU A 32 -60.68 4.00 20.13
C LEU A 32 -61.68 5.00 20.74
N SER A 33 -61.55 6.30 20.41
CA SER A 33 -62.50 7.34 20.84
C SER A 33 -63.82 7.33 20.05
N THR A 34 -63.86 6.69 18.87
CA THR A 34 -65.10 6.52 18.10
C THR A 34 -65.89 5.25 18.44
N VAL A 35 -65.24 4.23 19.00
CA VAL A 35 -65.83 2.89 19.20
C VAL A 35 -66.17 2.59 20.67
N MET A 36 -65.63 3.33 21.65
CA MET A 36 -65.76 2.96 23.07
C MET A 36 -66.71 3.88 23.89
N PRO A 37 -67.57 3.33 24.78
CA PRO A 37 -68.59 4.13 25.49
C PRO A 37 -68.09 4.88 26.73
N SER A 38 -66.86 4.65 27.21
CA SER A 38 -66.32 5.29 28.42
C SER A 38 -64.89 5.80 28.21
N GLU A 39 -64.69 7.08 28.52
CA GLU A 39 -63.42 7.81 28.35
C GLU A 39 -62.27 7.19 29.18
N GLU A 40 -62.61 6.64 30.34
CA GLU A 40 -61.66 6.04 31.29
C GLU A 40 -61.10 4.68 30.81
N LEU A 41 -61.92 3.89 30.10
CA LEU A 41 -61.50 2.60 29.53
C LEU A 41 -60.64 2.81 28.28
N GLY A 42 -60.96 3.83 27.48
CA GLY A 42 -60.15 4.27 26.33
C GLY A 42 -58.74 4.67 26.73
N GLN A 43 -58.60 5.45 27.81
CA GLN A 43 -57.29 5.87 28.31
C GLN A 43 -56.46 4.70 28.87
N LYS A 44 -57.07 3.78 29.65
CA LYS A 44 -56.35 2.61 30.20
C LYS A 44 -55.90 1.63 29.11
N LEU A 45 -56.72 1.39 28.09
CA LEU A 45 -56.36 0.51 26.98
C LEU A 45 -55.30 1.14 26.06
N SER A 46 -55.41 2.43 25.73
CA SER A 46 -54.40 3.15 24.97
C SER A 46 -53.03 3.15 25.68
N GLY A 47 -53.03 3.34 27.00
CA GLY A 47 -51.81 3.26 27.83
C GLY A 47 -51.16 1.87 27.84
N ASN A 48 -51.96 0.81 27.93
CA ASN A 48 -51.44 -0.56 27.94
C ASN A 48 -50.95 -1.03 26.56
N ILE A 49 -51.64 -0.64 25.48
CA ILE A 49 -51.23 -0.96 24.10
C ILE A 49 -49.95 -0.18 23.74
N THR A 50 -49.83 1.08 24.17
CA THR A 50 -48.60 1.87 23.97
C THR A 50 -47.42 1.22 24.70
N LYS A 51 -47.61 0.72 25.92
CA LYS A 51 -46.58 -0.04 26.66
C LYS A 51 -46.22 -1.35 25.96
N ALA A 52 -47.20 -2.09 25.44
CA ALA A 52 -46.96 -3.33 24.71
C ALA A 52 -46.22 -3.10 23.39
N LEU A 53 -46.58 -2.07 22.62
CA LEU A 53 -45.87 -1.66 21.41
C LEU A 53 -44.44 -1.22 21.70
N SER A 54 -44.21 -0.61 22.87
CA SER A 54 -42.87 -0.22 23.34
C SER A 54 -41.98 -1.40 23.71
N SER A 55 -42.55 -2.60 23.89
CA SER A 55 -41.84 -3.82 24.26
C SER A 55 -41.48 -4.72 23.08
N LEU A 56 -41.92 -4.39 21.86
CA LEU A 56 -41.59 -5.17 20.66
C LEU A 56 -40.21 -4.75 20.12
N ASN A 57 -39.36 -5.74 19.86
CA ASN A 57 -37.94 -5.56 19.56
C ASN A 57 -37.68 -4.83 18.22
N ILE A 58 -36.56 -4.09 18.15
CA ILE A 58 -36.38 -2.81 17.44
C ILE A 58 -35.72 -2.94 16.04
N ASP A 59 -35.34 -4.14 15.60
CA ASP A 59 -34.49 -4.29 14.43
C ASP A 59 -35.24 -4.68 13.14
N SER A 60 -36.08 -3.76 12.63
CA SER A 60 -36.85 -3.99 11.39
C SER A 60 -36.02 -3.91 10.10
N VAL A 61 -34.90 -3.19 10.13
CA VAL A 61 -33.97 -3.05 8.98
C VAL A 61 -32.62 -3.64 9.39
N GLN A 62 -32.24 -4.72 8.71
CA GLN A 62 -30.91 -5.32 8.80
C GLN A 62 -30.06 -4.76 7.67
N SER A 63 -28.94 -4.13 8.01
CA SER A 63 -28.00 -3.64 6.99
C SER A 63 -27.17 -4.79 6.44
N SER A 64 -27.30 -5.03 5.12
CA SER A 64 -26.46 -5.96 4.40
C SER A 64 -25.23 -5.22 3.88
N VAL A 65 -24.18 -5.15 4.69
CA VAL A 65 -22.88 -4.63 4.24
C VAL A 65 -22.07 -5.77 3.66
N LYS A 66 -22.05 -5.86 2.32
CA LYS A 66 -21.16 -6.78 1.63
C LYS A 66 -19.77 -6.15 1.55
N LYS A 67 -18.95 -6.33 2.58
CA LYS A 67 -17.53 -6.00 2.53
C LYS A 67 -16.86 -6.95 1.55
N THR A 68 -16.37 -6.45 0.43
CA THR A 68 -15.72 -7.28 -0.59
C THR A 68 -14.29 -7.67 -0.19
N ASN A 69 -13.60 -6.83 0.59
CA ASN A 69 -12.20 -7.02 1.01
C ASN A 69 -12.04 -6.71 2.51
N ASN A 70 -12.28 -7.69 3.39
CA ASN A 70 -12.21 -7.50 4.84
C ASN A 70 -10.89 -8.10 5.39
N THR A 71 -10.00 -7.25 5.91
CA THR A 71 -8.89 -7.68 6.77
C THR A 71 -8.99 -6.93 8.10
N ASP A 72 -9.05 -7.68 9.20
CA ASP A 72 -9.14 -7.11 10.54
C ASP A 72 -7.77 -6.53 10.96
N GLY A 73 -7.76 -5.28 11.42
CA GLY A 73 -6.62 -4.65 12.08
C GLY A 73 -5.92 -3.54 11.28
N PHE A 74 -5.72 -2.40 11.95
CA PHE A 74 -4.94 -1.25 11.45
C PHE A 74 -3.50 -1.63 11.01
N ALA A 75 -2.94 -2.69 11.59
CA ALA A 75 -1.63 -3.20 11.20
C ALA A 75 -1.61 -3.68 9.74
N ALA A 76 -2.66 -4.38 9.28
CA ALA A 76 -2.72 -4.93 7.92
C ALA A 76 -2.73 -3.81 6.86
N THR A 77 -3.41 -2.69 7.13
CA THR A 77 -3.45 -1.52 6.24
C THR A 77 -2.11 -0.80 6.13
N MET A 78 -1.22 -0.98 7.11
CA MET A 78 0.10 -0.35 7.13
C MET A 78 1.22 -1.22 6.54
N ILE A 79 0.96 -2.50 6.26
CA ILE A 79 1.95 -3.40 5.65
C ILE A 79 2.54 -2.84 4.34
N PRO A 80 1.73 -2.35 3.37
CA PRO A 80 2.28 -1.79 2.13
C PRO A 80 3.25 -0.63 2.40
N PHE A 81 2.89 0.26 3.33
CA PHE A 81 3.71 1.40 3.71
C PHE A 81 5.03 0.97 4.36
N LEU A 82 4.98 0.03 5.30
CA LEU A 82 6.16 -0.48 5.99
C LEU A 82 7.10 -1.21 5.03
N ILE A 83 6.58 -1.94 4.05
CA ILE A 83 7.40 -2.63 3.05
C ILE A 83 8.09 -1.64 2.13
N VAL A 84 7.39 -0.61 1.65
CA VAL A 84 8.01 0.46 0.86
C VAL A 84 9.15 1.12 1.65
N LEU A 85 8.90 1.48 2.90
CA LEU A 85 9.87 2.15 3.76
C LEU A 85 11.09 1.26 4.05
N ALA A 86 10.86 0.03 4.56
CA ALA A 86 11.93 -0.88 4.94
C ALA A 86 12.78 -1.30 3.74
N SER A 87 12.13 -1.61 2.62
CA SER A 87 12.83 -2.06 1.41
C SER A 87 13.66 -0.95 0.80
N TRP A 88 13.15 0.30 0.77
CA TRP A 88 13.88 1.43 0.19
C TRP A 88 15.10 1.81 1.05
N VAL A 89 14.92 1.88 2.37
CA VAL A 89 16.02 2.16 3.30
C VAL A 89 17.08 1.07 3.23
N GLY A 90 16.67 -0.20 3.21
CA GLY A 90 17.59 -1.33 3.03
C GLY A 90 18.36 -1.26 1.70
N ALA A 91 17.65 -0.98 0.60
CA ALA A 91 18.26 -0.82 -0.72
C ALA A 91 19.25 0.35 -0.78
N MET A 92 18.92 1.47 -0.14
CA MET A 92 19.80 2.63 -0.02
C MET A 92 21.10 2.28 0.72
N LEU A 93 20.99 1.61 1.88
CA LEU A 93 22.15 1.18 2.67
C LEU A 93 23.01 0.17 1.91
N MET A 94 22.38 -0.78 1.22
CA MET A 94 23.09 -1.74 0.37
C MET A 94 23.84 -1.04 -0.75
N SER A 95 23.17 -0.13 -1.46
CA SER A 95 23.76 0.62 -2.57
C SER A 95 24.94 1.49 -2.12
N LEU A 96 24.88 2.07 -0.93
CA LEU A 96 25.99 2.81 -0.31
C LEU A 96 27.20 1.89 -0.07
N ASN A 97 26.98 0.73 0.55
CA ASN A 97 28.05 -0.23 0.82
C ASN A 97 28.69 -0.76 -0.47
N LEU A 98 27.87 -1.12 -1.46
CA LEU A 98 28.35 -1.52 -2.79
C LEU A 98 29.13 -0.40 -3.49
N ASN A 99 28.83 0.86 -3.18
CA ASN A 99 29.60 2.00 -3.66
C ASN A 99 30.98 2.13 -3.04
N ILE A 100 31.07 1.95 -1.72
CA ILE A 100 32.34 1.95 -0.99
C ILE A 100 33.24 0.83 -1.53
N VAL A 101 32.72 -0.40 -1.59
CA VAL A 101 33.48 -1.58 -2.06
C VAL A 101 33.99 -1.39 -3.48
N ALA A 102 33.18 -0.88 -4.40
CA ALA A 102 33.62 -0.64 -5.77
C ALA A 102 34.67 0.45 -5.89
N THR A 103 34.63 1.47 -5.03
CA THR A 103 35.63 2.54 -5.03
C THR A 103 37.00 1.98 -4.66
N ILE A 104 37.03 1.05 -3.69
CA ILE A 104 38.26 0.32 -3.30
C ILE A 104 38.75 -0.57 -4.45
N LEU A 105 37.85 -1.32 -5.09
CA LEU A 105 38.19 -2.28 -6.15
C LEU A 105 38.47 -1.64 -7.53
N LYS A 106 38.24 -0.33 -7.68
CA LYS A 106 38.34 0.40 -8.95
C LYS A 106 39.73 0.32 -9.60
N ASN A 107 40.78 0.17 -8.80
CA ASN A 107 42.17 0.10 -9.27
C ASN A 107 42.59 -1.30 -9.73
N THR A 108 41.90 -2.34 -9.25
CA THR A 108 42.27 -3.75 -9.51
C THR A 108 41.39 -4.39 -10.58
N HIS A 109 40.12 -3.97 -10.68
CA HIS A 109 39.13 -4.60 -11.57
C HIS A 109 38.58 -3.63 -12.63
N GLY A 110 38.18 -4.17 -13.78
CA GLY A 110 37.53 -3.40 -14.83
C GLY A 110 36.15 -2.89 -14.39
N LYS A 111 35.75 -1.70 -14.87
CA LYS A 111 34.48 -1.05 -14.52
C LYS A 111 33.26 -1.93 -14.80
N TRP A 112 33.31 -2.68 -15.90
CA TRP A 112 32.25 -3.62 -16.30
C TRP A 112 32.16 -4.84 -15.39
N SER A 113 33.30 -5.36 -14.92
CA SER A 113 33.32 -6.47 -13.97
C SER A 113 32.70 -6.03 -12.63
N ILE A 114 33.09 -4.86 -12.12
CA ILE A 114 32.51 -4.28 -10.89
C ILE A 114 31.00 -4.06 -11.04
N PHE A 115 30.55 -3.54 -12.19
CA PHE A 115 29.14 -3.31 -12.44
C PHE A 115 28.34 -4.63 -12.51
N LEU A 116 28.81 -5.61 -13.27
CA LEU A 116 28.14 -6.90 -13.38
C LEU A 116 28.07 -7.62 -12.03
N SER A 117 29.16 -7.60 -11.25
CA SER A 117 29.17 -8.17 -9.89
C SER A 117 28.11 -7.53 -9.00
N ARG A 118 27.93 -6.20 -9.06
CA ARG A 118 26.85 -5.52 -8.32
C ARG A 118 25.47 -5.98 -8.76
N GLN A 119 25.24 -6.13 -10.06
CA GLN A 119 23.92 -6.57 -10.53
C GLN A 119 23.62 -8.00 -10.14
N VAL A 120 24.60 -8.90 -10.19
CA VAL A 120 24.45 -10.27 -9.70
C VAL A 120 24.12 -10.28 -8.21
N ILE A 121 24.84 -9.49 -7.40
CA ILE A 121 24.55 -9.36 -5.96
C ILE A 121 23.12 -8.84 -5.75
N ASN A 122 22.69 -7.80 -6.47
CA ASN A 122 21.35 -7.23 -6.34
C ASN A 122 20.26 -8.26 -6.68
N ILE A 123 20.44 -9.06 -7.74
CA ILE A 123 19.50 -10.12 -8.12
C ILE A 123 19.42 -11.17 -7.01
N VAL A 124 20.55 -11.71 -6.56
CA VAL A 124 20.59 -12.74 -5.51
C VAL A 124 19.94 -12.24 -4.22
N VAL A 125 20.27 -11.01 -3.80
CA VAL A 125 19.71 -10.39 -2.60
C VAL A 125 18.21 -10.17 -2.72
N SER A 126 17.71 -9.73 -3.88
CA SER A 126 16.28 -9.53 -4.10
C SER A 126 15.46 -10.82 -3.94
N VAL A 127 15.99 -11.94 -4.45
CA VAL A 127 15.36 -13.26 -4.34
C VAL A 127 15.35 -13.75 -2.89
N ILE A 128 16.48 -13.61 -2.18
CA ILE A 128 16.60 -14.04 -0.78
C ILE A 128 15.68 -13.22 0.11
N LEU A 129 15.66 -11.89 -0.05
CA LEU A 129 14.79 -11.00 0.74
C LEU A 129 13.31 -11.28 0.47
N ALA A 130 12.94 -11.65 -0.76
CA ALA A 130 11.57 -12.05 -1.07
C ALA A 130 11.12 -13.28 -0.30
N ILE A 131 11.98 -14.31 -0.22
CA ILE A 131 11.71 -15.51 0.57
C ILE A 131 11.58 -15.17 2.05
N ILE A 132 12.49 -14.36 2.59
CA ILE A 132 12.46 -13.94 4.00
C ILE A 132 11.17 -13.18 4.30
N THR A 133 10.75 -12.27 3.42
CA THR A 133 9.51 -11.50 3.61
C THR A 133 8.28 -12.40 3.62
N LEU A 134 8.19 -13.37 2.70
CA LEU A 134 7.09 -14.33 2.68
C LEU A 134 7.06 -15.23 3.91
N LEU A 135 8.23 -15.66 4.39
CA LEU A 135 8.33 -16.42 5.63
C LEU A 135 7.80 -15.61 6.81
N LEU A 136 8.20 -14.33 6.92
CA LEU A 136 7.69 -13.43 7.96
C LEU A 136 6.18 -13.22 7.84
N MET A 137 5.65 -12.99 6.64
CA MET A 137 4.21 -12.86 6.42
C MET A 137 3.43 -14.09 6.86
N THR A 138 3.97 -15.28 6.58
CA THR A 138 3.37 -16.55 7.00
C THR A 138 3.43 -16.71 8.53
N LEU A 139 4.55 -16.34 9.15
CA LEU A 139 4.74 -16.40 10.60
C LEU A 139 3.77 -15.48 11.36
N PHE A 140 3.47 -14.30 10.79
CA PHE A 140 2.53 -13.33 11.36
C PHE A 140 1.07 -13.54 10.90
N ASN A 141 0.76 -14.67 10.25
CA ASN A 141 -0.57 -15.02 9.75
C ASN A 141 -1.22 -13.93 8.86
N VAL A 142 -0.41 -13.27 8.01
CA VAL A 142 -0.92 -12.31 7.03
C VAL A 142 -1.69 -13.08 5.96
N LYS A 143 -2.98 -12.75 5.80
CA LYS A 143 -3.83 -13.34 4.75
C LYS A 143 -3.39 -12.82 3.38
N LEU A 144 -3.06 -13.74 2.48
CA LEU A 144 -2.73 -13.45 1.09
C LEU A 144 -3.92 -13.87 0.21
N ASN A 145 -4.41 -12.96 -0.63
CA ASN A 145 -5.50 -13.24 -1.59
C ASN A 145 -4.99 -13.68 -2.96
N THR A 146 -3.67 -13.81 -3.11
CA THR A 146 -2.98 -14.13 -4.37
C THR A 146 -2.17 -15.41 -4.20
N SER A 147 -1.81 -16.08 -5.30
CA SER A 147 -0.93 -17.24 -5.26
C SER A 147 0.40 -16.91 -4.56
N LEU A 148 0.93 -17.85 -3.77
CA LEU A 148 2.23 -17.70 -3.11
C LEU A 148 3.35 -17.45 -4.11
N PHE A 149 3.29 -18.10 -5.27
CA PHE A 149 4.28 -17.92 -6.32
C PHE A 149 4.22 -16.52 -6.92
N GLU A 150 3.03 -16.02 -7.24
CA GLU A 150 2.85 -14.66 -7.77
C GLU A 150 3.32 -13.59 -6.77
N THR A 151 2.99 -13.78 -5.49
CA THR A 151 3.45 -12.90 -4.40
C THR A 151 4.98 -12.91 -4.29
N TRP A 152 5.61 -14.08 -4.43
CA TRP A 152 7.07 -14.21 -4.41
C TRP A 152 7.74 -13.50 -5.59
N VAL A 153 7.22 -13.67 -6.81
CA VAL A 153 7.77 -13.00 -8.00
C VAL A 153 7.60 -11.49 -7.87
N PHE A 154 6.41 -11.03 -7.47
CA PHE A 154 6.16 -9.62 -7.20
C PHE A 154 7.17 -9.07 -6.19
N GLN A 155 7.35 -9.75 -5.04
CA GLN A 155 8.26 -9.26 -4.00
C GLN A 155 9.72 -9.24 -4.45
N THR A 156 10.14 -10.19 -5.29
CA THR A 156 11.46 -10.18 -5.90
C THR A 156 11.63 -8.95 -6.79
N LEU A 157 10.63 -8.62 -7.61
CA LEU A 157 10.64 -7.43 -8.47
C LEU A 157 10.63 -6.14 -7.64
N VAL A 158 9.92 -6.08 -6.52
CA VAL A 158 9.92 -4.93 -5.59
C VAL A 158 11.34 -4.65 -5.12
N PHE A 159 12.01 -5.64 -4.52
CA PHE A 159 13.37 -5.46 -4.01
C PHE A 159 14.35 -5.13 -5.13
N PHE A 160 14.25 -5.81 -6.27
CA PHE A 160 15.14 -5.57 -7.40
C PHE A 160 14.97 -4.17 -7.98
N SER A 161 13.73 -3.68 -8.11
CA SER A 161 13.47 -2.32 -8.60
C SER A 161 14.01 -1.28 -7.64
N PHE A 162 13.84 -1.46 -6.33
CA PHE A 162 14.36 -0.52 -5.35
C PHE A 162 15.89 -0.49 -5.36
N LEU A 163 16.54 -1.67 -5.35
CA LEU A 163 17.99 -1.78 -5.47
C LEU A 163 18.51 -1.12 -6.75
N SER A 164 17.82 -1.32 -7.88
CA SER A 164 18.22 -0.76 -9.17
C SER A 164 18.12 0.77 -9.19
N VAL A 165 17.01 1.34 -8.67
CA VAL A 165 16.82 2.79 -8.60
C VAL A 165 17.81 3.44 -7.64
N THR A 166 17.99 2.88 -6.44
CA THR A 166 18.90 3.45 -5.45
C THR A 166 20.36 3.39 -5.90
N GLN A 167 20.72 2.31 -6.59
CA GLN A 167 22.04 2.14 -7.19
C GLN A 167 22.25 3.12 -8.36
N MET A 168 21.23 3.35 -9.19
CA MET A 168 21.29 4.30 -10.30
C MET A 168 21.64 5.71 -9.81
N PHE A 169 20.98 6.22 -8.76
CA PHE A 169 21.30 7.55 -8.22
C PHE A 169 22.75 7.68 -7.76
N ILE A 170 23.30 6.63 -7.13
CA ILE A 170 24.70 6.63 -6.71
C ILE A 170 25.65 6.54 -7.91
N VAL A 171 25.33 5.76 -8.94
CA VAL A 171 26.16 5.65 -10.16
C VAL A 171 26.18 6.97 -10.94
N LEU A 172 25.06 7.69 -10.97
CA LEU A 172 24.93 8.97 -11.67
C LEU A 172 25.64 10.11 -10.94
N PHE A 173 25.38 10.26 -9.64
CA PHE A 173 25.77 11.43 -8.85
C PHE A 173 26.93 11.16 -7.87
N GLY A 174 27.43 9.92 -7.79
CA GLY A 174 28.49 9.55 -6.84
C GLY A 174 28.02 9.66 -5.39
N PRO A 175 28.84 10.20 -4.46
CA PRO A 175 28.45 10.40 -3.06
C PRO A 175 27.19 11.24 -2.88
N ALA A 176 26.92 12.21 -3.77
CA ALA A 176 25.71 13.02 -3.75
C ALA A 176 24.43 12.22 -4.07
N GLY A 177 24.56 11.04 -4.69
CA GLY A 177 23.44 10.14 -4.98
C GLY A 177 22.67 9.69 -3.74
N MET A 178 23.31 9.71 -2.57
CA MET A 178 22.63 9.40 -1.31
C MET A 178 21.61 10.47 -0.90
N MET A 179 21.88 11.75 -1.20
CA MET A 179 20.90 12.82 -0.97
C MET A 179 19.66 12.64 -1.85
N PHE A 180 19.85 12.26 -3.11
CA PHE A 180 18.75 11.92 -4.02
C PHE A 180 17.93 10.72 -3.53
N ASN A 181 18.57 9.69 -2.97
CA ASN A 181 17.88 8.55 -2.36
C ASN A 181 16.98 8.96 -1.19
N ILE A 182 17.45 9.87 -0.34
CA ILE A 182 16.69 10.39 0.81
C ILE A 182 15.50 11.21 0.34
N ILE A 183 15.71 12.14 -0.60
CA ILE A 183 14.62 12.96 -1.16
C ILE A 183 13.59 12.07 -1.86
N SER A 184 14.05 11.10 -2.65
CA SER A 184 13.19 10.15 -3.35
C SER A 184 12.37 9.29 -2.39
N LEU A 185 12.94 8.88 -1.24
CA LEU A 185 12.17 8.22 -0.19
C LEU A 185 11.04 9.12 0.31
N SER A 186 11.33 10.36 0.69
CA SER A 186 10.33 11.30 1.20
C SER A 186 9.18 11.52 0.20
N VAL A 187 9.51 11.70 -1.07
CA VAL A 187 8.52 11.85 -2.14
C VAL A 187 7.66 10.59 -2.29
N GLN A 188 8.26 9.39 -2.26
CA GLN A 188 7.52 8.14 -2.38
C GLN A 188 6.59 7.89 -1.19
N LEU A 189 6.99 8.23 0.03
CA LEU A 189 6.12 8.06 1.20
C LEU A 189 4.83 8.90 1.09
N VAL A 190 4.93 10.12 0.55
CA VAL A 190 3.77 11.00 0.33
C VAL A 190 2.92 10.53 -0.85
N THR A 191 3.54 9.99 -1.90
CA THR A 191 2.87 9.65 -3.17
C THR A 191 2.40 8.20 -3.29
N CYS A 192 2.83 7.31 -2.39
CA CYS A 192 2.51 5.88 -2.47
C CYS A 192 1.02 5.57 -2.25
N GLY A 193 0.23 6.50 -1.70
CA GLY A 193 -1.22 6.36 -1.63
C GLY A 193 -1.76 5.54 -0.45
N VAL A 194 -0.88 5.09 0.46
CA VAL A 194 -1.29 4.20 1.57
C VAL A 194 -1.99 4.96 2.70
N ILE A 195 -1.49 6.15 3.07
CA ILE A 195 -2.07 6.99 4.12
C ILE A 195 -3.13 7.93 3.55
N VAL A 196 -2.78 8.63 2.46
CA VAL A 196 -3.68 9.55 1.74
C VAL A 196 -3.96 8.93 0.37
N PRO A 197 -5.23 8.63 0.03
CA PRO A 197 -5.59 8.09 -1.28
C PRO A 197 -5.06 8.96 -2.43
N LYS A 198 -4.53 8.31 -3.48
CA LYS A 198 -3.92 8.99 -4.64
C LYS A 198 -4.87 9.97 -5.33
N ALA A 199 -6.17 9.67 -5.33
CA ALA A 199 -7.22 10.53 -5.89
C ALA A 199 -7.36 11.88 -5.18
N LEU A 200 -6.89 12.01 -3.94
CA LEU A 200 -6.91 13.26 -3.17
C LEU A 200 -5.63 14.10 -3.37
N LEU A 201 -4.61 13.53 -4.02
CA LEU A 201 -3.37 14.25 -4.31
C LEU A 201 -3.56 15.14 -5.55
N SER A 202 -2.81 16.24 -5.62
CA SER A 202 -2.80 17.07 -6.83
C SER A 202 -2.18 16.31 -8.01
N ASN A 203 -2.52 16.73 -9.24
CA ASN A 203 -2.00 16.11 -10.46
C ASN A 203 -0.46 16.04 -10.50
N PHE A 204 0.21 17.03 -9.90
CA PHE A 204 1.67 17.04 -9.78
C PHE A 204 2.18 15.86 -8.96
N TYR A 205 1.64 15.64 -7.75
CA TYR A 205 2.06 14.52 -6.89
C TYR A 205 1.68 13.16 -7.46
N GLN A 206 0.54 13.04 -8.15
CA GLN A 206 0.16 11.82 -8.84
C GLN A 206 1.15 11.46 -9.96
N THR A 207 1.54 12.45 -10.76
CA THR A 207 2.52 12.27 -11.85
C THR A 207 3.88 11.88 -11.29
N VAL A 208 4.36 12.60 -10.28
CA VAL A 208 5.64 12.29 -9.64
C VAL A 208 5.62 10.89 -9.02
N GLY A 209 4.55 10.52 -8.33
CA GLY A 209 4.38 9.18 -7.76
C GLY A 209 4.47 8.08 -8.82
N SER A 210 3.83 8.28 -9.97
CA SER A 210 3.83 7.30 -11.07
C SER A 210 5.21 7.02 -11.67
N LEU A 211 6.20 7.89 -11.45
CA LEU A 211 7.58 7.67 -11.91
C LEU A 211 8.38 6.77 -10.95
N PHE A 212 7.95 6.66 -9.70
CA PHE A 212 8.66 5.90 -8.68
C PHE A 212 8.06 4.52 -8.46
N PRO A 213 8.89 3.50 -8.19
CA PRO A 213 8.41 2.15 -7.98
C PRO A 213 7.54 2.03 -6.71
N GLY A 214 7.76 2.84 -5.67
CA GLY A 214 7.04 2.76 -4.41
C GLY A 214 5.52 2.87 -4.52
N THR A 215 5.03 3.61 -5.53
CA THR A 215 3.60 3.76 -5.81
C THR A 215 2.96 2.47 -6.30
N TYR A 216 3.67 1.69 -7.13
CA TYR A 216 3.22 0.38 -7.63
C TYR A 216 3.43 -0.73 -6.61
N VAL A 217 4.45 -0.61 -5.76
CA VAL A 217 4.64 -1.51 -4.62
C VAL A 217 3.45 -1.43 -3.67
N ALA A 218 3.01 -0.20 -3.36
CA ALA A 218 1.85 0.01 -2.51
C ALA A 218 0.57 -0.58 -3.11
N ASP A 219 0.32 -0.38 -4.40
CA ASP A 219 -0.86 -0.92 -5.10
C ASP A 219 -0.83 -2.44 -5.20
N GLY A 220 0.33 -3.03 -5.54
CA GLY A 220 0.47 -4.48 -5.61
C GLY A 220 0.29 -5.13 -4.23
N TYR A 221 0.80 -4.52 -3.17
CA TYR A 221 0.53 -4.99 -1.80
C TYR A 221 -0.91 -4.81 -1.36
N GLN A 222 -1.58 -3.75 -1.81
CA GLN A 222 -3.03 -3.64 -1.61
C GLN A 222 -3.76 -4.80 -2.31
N THR A 223 -3.38 -5.13 -3.54
CA THR A 223 -3.93 -6.27 -4.29
C THR A 223 -3.66 -7.60 -3.59
N ILE A 224 -2.45 -7.83 -3.08
CA ILE A 224 -2.08 -9.07 -2.39
C ILE A 224 -2.82 -9.25 -1.06
N ILE A 225 -2.91 -8.20 -0.24
CA ILE A 225 -3.45 -8.28 1.12
C ILE A 225 -4.97 -8.16 1.14
N PHE A 226 -5.53 -7.26 0.35
CA PHE A 226 -6.96 -6.96 0.35
C PHE A 226 -7.69 -7.66 -0.79
N GLY A 227 -7.01 -8.01 -1.89
CA GLY A 227 -7.63 -8.56 -3.09
C GLY A 227 -8.17 -7.46 -4.00
N GLY A 228 -8.42 -7.83 -5.26
CA GLY A 228 -8.87 -6.91 -6.30
C GLY A 228 -7.73 -6.08 -6.89
N GLY A 229 -7.76 -5.85 -8.20
CA GLY A 229 -6.68 -5.20 -8.94
C GLY A 229 -5.94 -6.15 -9.87
N ASN A 230 -4.97 -5.61 -10.62
CA ASN A 230 -4.19 -6.35 -11.60
C ASN A 230 -2.71 -6.32 -11.20
N LEU A 231 -2.28 -7.32 -10.43
CA LEU A 231 -0.90 -7.44 -9.97
C LEU A 231 0.10 -7.49 -11.14
N SER A 232 -0.30 -8.07 -12.28
CA SER A 232 0.56 -8.14 -13.47
C SER A 232 0.89 -6.76 -14.04
N HIS A 233 -0.03 -5.79 -13.92
CA HIS A 233 0.24 -4.41 -14.35
C HIS A 233 1.36 -3.79 -13.53
N ASP A 234 1.28 -3.89 -12.20
CA ASP A 234 2.29 -3.37 -11.29
C ASP A 234 3.64 -4.07 -11.47
N MET A 235 3.63 -5.39 -11.64
CA MET A 235 4.83 -6.19 -11.94
C MET A 235 5.52 -5.73 -13.23
N ASN A 236 4.74 -5.49 -14.28
CA ASN A 236 5.27 -5.03 -15.57
C ASN A 236 5.92 -3.66 -15.44
N ILE A 237 5.30 -2.74 -14.69
CA ILE A 237 5.87 -1.41 -14.46
C ILE A 237 7.15 -1.50 -13.64
N LEU A 238 7.17 -2.29 -12.56
CA LEU A 238 8.38 -2.52 -11.74
C LEU A 238 9.51 -3.15 -12.55
N LEU A 239 9.19 -4.04 -13.49
CA LEU A 239 10.18 -4.60 -14.41
C LEU A 239 10.71 -3.52 -15.36
N CYS A 240 9.84 -2.72 -15.95
CA CYS A 240 10.21 -1.60 -16.83
C CYS A 240 11.09 -0.57 -16.10
N THR A 241 10.74 -0.17 -14.88
CA THR A 241 11.55 0.76 -14.08
C THR A 241 12.94 0.19 -13.78
N SER A 242 13.02 -1.11 -13.45
CA SER A 242 14.29 -1.81 -13.24
C SER A 242 15.15 -1.82 -14.50
N ILE A 243 14.58 -2.13 -15.66
CA ILE A 243 15.30 -2.13 -16.95
C ILE A 243 15.79 -0.72 -17.29
N ILE A 244 14.93 0.29 -17.20
CA ILE A 244 15.28 1.69 -17.51
C ILE A 244 16.42 2.18 -16.62
N THR A 245 16.37 1.90 -15.31
CA THR A 245 17.41 2.34 -14.36
C THR A 245 18.75 1.67 -14.63
N ILE A 246 18.75 0.39 -15.01
CA ILE A 246 19.95 -0.34 -15.42
C ILE A 246 20.52 0.22 -16.72
N LEU A 247 19.67 0.52 -17.72
CA LEU A 247 20.11 1.15 -18.99
C LEU A 247 20.77 2.51 -18.75
N ILE A 248 20.18 3.35 -17.90
CA ILE A 248 20.76 4.65 -17.53
C ILE A 248 22.11 4.47 -16.83
N ALA A 249 22.20 3.53 -15.87
CA ALA A 249 23.44 3.24 -15.17
C ALA A 249 24.54 2.72 -16.12
N MET A 250 24.19 1.83 -17.06
CA MET A 250 25.11 1.34 -18.10
C MET A 250 25.59 2.46 -19.01
N GLY A 251 24.69 3.32 -19.48
CA GLY A 251 25.03 4.47 -20.31
C GLY A 251 26.02 5.40 -19.62
N ARG A 252 25.84 5.64 -18.31
CA ARG A 252 26.80 6.44 -17.54
C ARG A 252 28.18 5.78 -17.45
N ILE A 253 28.24 4.47 -17.23
CA ILE A 253 29.50 3.72 -17.14
C ILE A 253 30.24 3.69 -18.48
N MET A 254 29.53 3.57 -19.59
CA MET A 254 30.09 3.69 -20.94
C MET A 254 30.77 5.05 -21.16
N LEU A 255 30.13 6.13 -20.71
CA LEU A 255 30.67 7.49 -20.84
C LEU A 255 31.84 7.77 -19.89
N GLN A 256 32.03 6.97 -18.83
CA GLN A 256 33.18 7.13 -17.95
C GLN A 256 34.45 6.60 -18.63
N ARG A 257 35.30 7.52 -19.11
CA ARG A 257 36.58 7.19 -19.78
C ARG A 257 37.47 6.27 -18.95
N ASN A 258 38.04 5.23 -19.60
CA ASN A 258 38.87 4.23 -18.93
C ASN A 258 40.14 4.87 -18.32
N SER A 259 40.26 4.86 -16.99
CA SER A 259 41.44 5.37 -16.28
C SER A 259 42.73 4.61 -16.65
N LYS A 260 42.61 3.38 -17.16
CA LYS A 260 43.73 2.58 -17.67
C LYS A 260 44.44 3.20 -18.90
N SER A 261 43.80 4.14 -19.60
CA SER A 261 44.43 4.88 -20.71
C SER A 261 45.40 5.97 -20.24
N GLU A 262 45.31 6.43 -18.99
CA GLU A 262 46.18 7.50 -18.48
C GLU A 262 47.47 6.95 -17.88
N SER A 263 47.44 5.79 -17.22
CA SER A 263 48.65 5.18 -16.68
C SER A 263 49.63 4.73 -17.79
N ILE A 264 49.11 4.19 -18.90
CA ILE A 264 49.92 3.77 -20.06
C ILE A 264 50.52 4.98 -20.79
N LYS A 265 49.78 6.11 -20.89
CA LYS A 265 50.33 7.34 -21.49
C LYS A 265 51.39 8.00 -20.63
N GLN A 266 51.34 7.87 -19.29
CA GLN A 266 52.38 8.39 -18.40
C GLN A 266 53.64 7.52 -18.35
N THR A 267 53.53 6.21 -18.57
CA THR A 267 54.70 5.32 -18.66
C THR A 267 55.34 5.30 -20.04
N ALA A 268 54.60 5.60 -21.11
CA ALA A 268 55.15 5.72 -22.46
C ALA A 268 55.82 7.09 -22.74
N ASN A 269 55.69 8.06 -21.83
CA ASN A 269 56.23 9.42 -21.97
C ASN A 269 57.30 9.74 -20.89
N ARG A 270 57.85 8.70 -20.26
CA ARG A 270 59.03 8.71 -19.38
C ARG A 270 60.06 7.75 -19.96
#